data_AF-Q198W4-F1
#
_entry.id   AF-Q198W4-F1
#
_cell.length_a   1.000
_cell.length_b   1.000
_cell.length_c   1.000
_cell.angle_alpha   90.00
_cell.angle_beta   90.00
_cell.angle_gamma   90.00
#
_symmetry.space_group_name_H-M   'P 1'
#
loop_
_entity.id
_entity.type
_entity.pdbx_description
1 polymer ?
#
loop_
_entity_poly.entity_id
_entity_poly.type
_entity_poly.pdbx_seq_one_letter_code
_entity_poly.pdbx_strand_id
1 'polypeptide(L)'
;MSARVPLLLLLGILFLASLSVSFGIVHRENHDAAEVSVSRGKNNPFYFNSDRWFRTLFRNEFGHLRVLQRFDQRSKQMQNLENYRVVEFQSKPNTLLLPHHADADFLLVVLNGRAVLTLVNPDGGRDSHILEQGHAQKIPAGTIFFLVNPDDNENLRIIKLAVPVNNPHRFQDFFLSSTEAQQSYLQGFSKNILEASFDSDIKEINRVLFGEEGQQQQQGQESQQEGVIVELKREQIRELTKHAKSSSKKSLSSEDQPFNLRNQKPIYSNKFGEFYEITPKKNPQLKDLDVFISSVDMKEGSLLLPHYNSKAIVILVINEGEANIELVGLREEQQQQQQDERLEVQRYRAEVSEDDVFVIPAAYPVAINATSNLNFFAFGINAENNQRNFLAGEKDNVISEIPTEVLDLAFPAPGEKVEKLVQKQSTSHFVDAQPEEQQREEGPKGRKGHFVY
;
A
#
# COMPACT_ATOMS: atom_id res chain seq x y z
N MET A 1 46.51 52.21 65.06
CA MET A 1 47.48 52.23 63.95
C MET A 1 47.46 50.85 63.29
N SER A 2 47.29 50.83 61.95
CA SER A 2 47.55 49.73 60.98
C SER A 2 47.04 48.31 61.27
N ALA A 3 46.42 47.54 60.37
CA ALA A 3 46.04 47.70 58.98
C ALA A 3 44.98 46.60 58.66
N ARG A 4 44.10 46.88 57.70
CA ARG A 4 43.20 45.90 57.05
C ARG A 4 43.94 45.23 55.89
N VAL A 5 43.70 43.94 55.62
CA VAL A 5 43.53 43.27 54.31
C VAL A 5 43.07 41.80 54.56
N PRO A 6 42.22 41.19 53.70
CA PRO A 6 41.21 40.22 54.12
C PRO A 6 41.56 38.74 53.90
N LEU A 7 40.88 37.90 54.69
CA LEU A 7 40.85 36.45 54.69
C LEU A 7 40.08 35.92 53.45
N LEU A 8 40.71 35.87 52.27
CA LEU A 8 40.06 35.29 51.06
C LEU A 8 41.05 34.68 50.04
N LEU A 9 42.20 34.22 50.49
CA LEU A 9 43.21 33.56 49.64
C LEU A 9 43.83 32.33 50.34
N LEU A 10 42.96 31.42 50.80
CA LEU A 10 43.36 30.12 51.36
C LEU A 10 42.29 29.04 51.07
N LEU A 11 41.66 29.14 49.89
CA LEU A 11 40.62 28.22 49.40
C LEU A 11 40.86 27.79 47.94
N GLY A 12 42.09 27.95 47.45
CA GLY A 12 42.58 27.31 46.24
C GLY A 12 43.89 26.62 46.58
N ILE A 13 44.10 25.39 46.10
CA ILE A 13 45.21 24.46 46.39
C ILE A 13 44.92 23.45 47.53
N LEU A 14 43.77 22.76 47.46
CA LEU A 14 43.59 21.47 48.14
C LEU A 14 42.67 20.51 47.35
N PHE A 15 42.67 20.61 46.02
CA PHE A 15 41.83 19.78 45.14
C PHE A 15 42.59 18.92 44.13
N LEU A 16 43.89 18.68 44.33
CA LEU A 16 44.67 17.80 43.46
C LEU A 16 45.68 17.01 44.29
N ALA A 17 45.24 15.87 44.83
CA ALA A 17 45.99 14.62 45.01
C ALA A 17 45.41 13.77 46.15
N SER A 18 44.48 12.87 45.85
CA SER A 18 44.56 11.50 46.38
C SER A 18 43.80 10.56 45.45
N LEU A 19 44.59 9.87 44.63
CA LEU A 19 44.21 8.70 43.86
C LEU A 19 43.87 7.53 44.80
N SER A 20 43.10 6.61 44.23
CA SER A 20 43.20 5.14 44.35
C SER A 20 42.43 4.38 45.45
N VAL A 21 41.41 3.66 44.93
CA VAL A 21 41.08 2.23 45.16
C VAL A 21 40.29 1.87 46.42
N SER A 22 39.02 1.46 46.22
CA SER A 22 38.61 0.06 46.42
C SER A 22 37.26 -0.22 45.74
N PHE A 23 37.33 -1.03 44.69
CA PHE A 23 36.22 -1.72 44.04
C PHE A 23 35.52 -2.63 45.05
N GLY A 24 34.19 -2.51 45.13
CA GLY A 24 33.29 -3.48 45.74
C GLY A 24 32.23 -3.87 44.73
N ILE A 25 32.56 -4.88 43.91
CA ILE A 25 31.67 -5.52 42.94
C ILE A 25 30.56 -6.23 43.71
N VAL A 26 29.31 -5.80 43.53
CA VAL A 26 28.18 -6.73 43.45
C VAL A 26 27.63 -6.56 42.05
N HIS A 27 28.16 -7.37 41.14
CA HIS A 27 27.54 -7.67 39.87
C HIS A 27 26.18 -8.29 40.17
N ARG A 28 25.13 -7.48 40.04
CA ARG A 28 23.82 -7.99 39.67
C ARG A 28 23.65 -7.62 38.21
N GLU A 29 24.02 -8.55 37.34
CA GLU A 29 23.59 -8.56 35.94
C GLU A 29 22.06 -8.66 35.93
N ASN A 30 21.40 -7.53 36.06
CA ASN A 30 20.09 -7.33 35.45
C ASN A 30 20.38 -6.79 34.05
N HIS A 31 20.58 -7.70 33.09
CA HIS A 31 20.28 -7.40 31.70
C HIS A 31 18.76 -7.27 31.58
N ASP A 32 18.20 -6.19 32.13
CA ASP A 32 16.88 -5.71 31.75
C ASP A 32 17.06 -5.07 30.37
N ALA A 33 17.11 -5.91 29.33
CA ALA A 33 16.92 -5.43 27.97
C ALA A 33 15.58 -4.69 27.99
N ALA A 34 15.60 -3.37 27.80
CA ALA A 34 14.38 -2.58 27.70
C ALA A 34 13.47 -3.28 26.70
N GLU A 35 12.37 -3.87 27.18
CA GLU A 35 11.45 -4.62 26.33
C GLU A 35 10.86 -3.63 25.33
N VAL A 36 11.32 -3.69 24.08
CA VAL A 36 10.79 -2.87 23.00
C VAL A 36 9.28 -3.11 22.93
N SER A 37 8.50 -2.06 23.19
CA SER A 37 7.04 -2.17 23.20
C SER A 37 6.54 -2.68 21.84
N VAL A 38 5.76 -3.76 21.84
CA VAL A 38 5.28 -4.44 20.62
C VAL A 38 3.79 -4.21 20.44
N SER A 39 3.40 -3.58 19.33
CA SER A 39 2.00 -3.38 18.94
C SER A 39 1.59 -4.35 17.83
N ARG A 40 0.49 -5.10 18.04
CA ARG A 40 -0.05 -6.10 17.09
C ARG A 40 -1.56 -5.96 16.90
N GLY A 41 -2.07 -6.50 15.79
CA GLY A 41 -3.51 -6.60 15.52
C GLY A 41 -4.21 -5.25 15.60
N LYS A 42 -5.24 -5.12 16.44
CA LYS A 42 -6.02 -3.87 16.60
C LYS A 42 -5.18 -2.69 17.11
N ASN A 43 -4.10 -2.97 17.84
CA ASN A 43 -3.22 -1.95 18.44
C ASN A 43 -2.17 -1.45 17.45
N ASN A 44 -2.02 -2.11 16.29
CA ASN A 44 -1.19 -1.63 15.20
C ASN A 44 -2.06 -0.76 14.26
N PRO A 45 -1.91 0.58 14.28
CA PRO A 45 -2.74 1.45 13.45
C PRO A 45 -2.42 1.36 11.96
N PHE A 46 -1.22 0.87 11.62
CA PHE A 46 -0.72 0.78 10.24
C PHE A 46 -1.21 -0.46 9.49
N TYR A 47 -1.70 -1.47 10.21
CA TYR A 47 -2.19 -2.72 9.64
C TYR A 47 -3.71 -2.73 9.47
N PHE A 48 -4.18 -2.80 8.23
CA PHE A 48 -5.58 -2.82 7.85
C PHE A 48 -5.96 -4.20 7.28
N ASN A 49 -6.37 -5.10 8.17
CA ASN A 49 -7.02 -6.36 7.82
C ASN A 49 -8.21 -6.18 6.85
N SER A 50 -8.23 -6.95 5.77
CA SER A 50 -9.17 -6.87 4.66
C SER A 50 -10.62 -7.12 5.08
N ASP A 51 -10.86 -8.10 5.95
CA ASP A 51 -12.20 -8.46 6.43
C ASP A 51 -12.83 -7.40 7.34
N ARG A 52 -12.02 -6.56 7.98
CA ARG A 52 -12.48 -5.63 9.01
C ARG A 52 -12.56 -4.19 8.55
N TRP A 53 -11.57 -3.73 7.78
CA TRP A 53 -11.39 -2.30 7.53
C TRP A 53 -11.90 -1.85 6.17
N PHE A 54 -12.38 -2.77 5.33
CA PHE A 54 -13.08 -2.43 4.10
C PHE A 54 -14.58 -2.30 4.34
N ARG A 55 -15.15 -1.21 3.81
CA ARG A 55 -16.59 -1.02 3.72
C ARG A 55 -17.05 -1.34 2.31
N THR A 56 -17.97 -2.28 2.17
CA THR A 56 -18.61 -2.60 0.90
C THR A 56 -19.47 -1.41 0.42
N LEU A 57 -19.19 -0.92 -0.78
CA LEU A 57 -20.01 0.09 -1.48
C LEU A 57 -21.13 -0.58 -2.28
N PHE A 58 -20.82 -1.70 -2.93
CA PHE A 58 -21.77 -2.51 -3.67
C PHE A 58 -21.33 -3.98 -3.68
N ARG A 59 -22.29 -4.91 -3.71
CA ARG A 59 -22.03 -6.35 -3.87
C ARG A 59 -23.26 -7.04 -4.44
N ASN A 60 -23.04 -7.94 -5.40
CA ASN A 60 -24.01 -8.92 -5.86
C ASN A 60 -23.29 -10.24 -6.16
N GLU A 61 -23.95 -11.16 -6.87
CA GLU A 61 -23.36 -12.46 -7.20
C GLU A 61 -22.21 -12.38 -8.23
N PHE A 62 -22.10 -11.28 -8.98
CA PHE A 62 -21.11 -11.07 -10.04
C PHE A 62 -19.84 -10.38 -9.55
N GLY A 63 -19.86 -9.73 -8.39
CA GLY A 63 -18.69 -9.04 -7.87
C GLY A 63 -18.98 -8.13 -6.70
N HIS A 64 -17.96 -7.37 -6.30
CA HIS A 64 -18.07 -6.39 -5.24
C HIS A 64 -17.13 -5.20 -5.45
N LEU A 65 -17.50 -4.09 -4.84
CA LEU A 65 -16.72 -2.87 -4.73
C LEU A 65 -16.59 -2.54 -3.24
N ARG A 66 -15.36 -2.44 -2.73
CA ARG A 66 -15.07 -2.09 -1.34
C ARG A 66 -14.19 -0.86 -1.28
N VAL A 67 -14.36 -0.05 -0.24
CA VAL A 67 -13.47 1.08 0.05
C VAL A 67 -12.88 0.94 1.44
N LEU A 68 -11.57 1.10 1.55
CA LEU A 68 -10.86 1.03 2.81
C LEU A 68 -11.26 2.20 3.73
N GLN A 69 -11.33 1.94 5.03
CA GLN A 69 -11.46 2.96 6.08
C GLN A 69 -10.39 4.05 5.88
N ARG A 70 -10.76 5.29 6.20
CA ARG A 70 -9.84 6.44 6.20
C ARG A 70 -8.59 6.19 7.06
N PHE A 71 -7.43 6.55 6.54
CA PHE A 71 -6.14 6.38 7.23
C PHE A 71 -6.01 7.29 8.46
N ASP A 72 -6.38 8.56 8.31
CA ASP A 72 -6.27 9.60 9.34
C ASP A 72 -7.13 9.31 10.58
N GLN A 73 -8.22 8.55 10.41
CA GLN A 73 -9.08 8.14 11.53
C GLN A 73 -8.44 7.06 12.42
N ARG A 74 -7.40 6.36 11.94
CA ARG A 74 -6.73 5.30 12.72
C ARG A 74 -5.54 5.79 13.51
N SER A 75 -4.79 6.77 12.99
CA SER A 75 -3.68 7.39 13.70
C SER A 75 -3.36 8.76 13.11
N LYS A 76 -3.01 9.72 13.97
CA LYS A 76 -2.47 11.02 13.58
C LYS A 76 -1.16 10.91 12.79
N GLN A 77 -0.42 9.81 12.93
CA GLN A 77 0.79 9.53 12.14
C GLN A 77 0.48 9.35 10.64
N MET A 78 -0.78 9.15 10.27
CA MET A 78 -1.25 9.04 8.88
C MET A 78 -2.13 10.21 8.46
N GLN A 79 -2.07 11.36 9.14
CA GLN A 79 -2.88 12.54 8.80
C GLN A 79 -2.66 13.01 7.36
N ASN A 80 -1.41 12.94 6.86
CA ASN A 80 -1.08 13.33 5.50
C ASN A 80 -1.63 12.38 4.42
N LEU A 81 -2.33 11.31 4.82
CA LEU A 81 -3.09 10.42 3.93
C LEU A 81 -4.60 10.71 3.95
N GLU A 82 -5.05 11.81 4.58
CA GLU A 82 -6.48 12.15 4.72
C GLU A 82 -7.20 12.35 3.38
N ASN A 83 -6.45 12.70 2.33
CA ASN A 83 -6.92 12.95 0.97
C ASN A 83 -6.78 11.74 0.03
N TYR A 84 -6.41 10.57 0.55
CA TYR A 84 -6.26 9.34 -0.22
C TYR A 84 -7.21 8.26 0.29
N ARG A 85 -7.85 7.55 -0.63
CA ARG A 85 -8.65 6.36 -0.33
C ARG A 85 -8.18 5.19 -1.18
N VAL A 86 -8.26 3.99 -0.63
CA VAL A 86 -8.00 2.74 -1.37
C VAL A 86 -9.32 2.08 -1.67
N VAL A 87 -9.54 1.74 -2.93
CA VAL A 87 -10.74 1.08 -3.42
C VAL A 87 -10.34 -0.24 -4.05
N GLU A 88 -11.07 -1.28 -3.71
CA GLU A 88 -10.89 -2.60 -4.27
C GLU A 88 -12.12 -2.98 -5.07
N PHE A 89 -11.89 -3.55 -6.24
CA PHE A 89 -12.94 -4.05 -7.11
C PHE A 89 -12.60 -5.49 -7.50
N GLN A 90 -13.57 -6.38 -7.35
CA GLN A 90 -13.48 -7.75 -7.84
C GLN A 90 -14.72 -8.10 -8.65
N SER A 91 -14.53 -8.80 -9.78
CA SER A 91 -15.66 -9.32 -10.55
C SER A 91 -15.38 -10.68 -11.17
N LYS A 92 -16.45 -11.46 -11.32
CA LYS A 92 -16.45 -12.77 -11.97
C LYS A 92 -16.14 -12.68 -13.47
N PRO A 93 -15.83 -13.80 -14.13
CA PRO A 93 -15.72 -13.86 -15.59
C PRO A 93 -16.94 -13.27 -16.29
N ASN A 94 -16.74 -12.73 -17.49
CA ASN A 94 -17.81 -12.22 -18.35
C ASN A 94 -18.70 -11.15 -17.69
N THR A 95 -18.12 -10.18 -16.98
CA THR A 95 -18.87 -9.14 -16.27
C THR A 95 -18.61 -7.73 -16.78
N LEU A 96 -19.54 -6.80 -16.51
CA LEU A 96 -19.45 -5.37 -16.79
C LEU A 96 -19.78 -4.56 -15.54
N LEU A 97 -18.89 -3.64 -15.17
CA LEU A 97 -19.21 -2.51 -14.29
C LEU A 97 -19.84 -1.41 -15.13
N LEU A 98 -21.08 -1.04 -14.81
CA LEU A 98 -21.88 -0.08 -15.58
C LEU A 98 -21.27 1.33 -15.62
N PRO A 99 -21.61 2.15 -16.64
CA PRO A 99 -21.06 3.49 -16.80
C PRO A 99 -21.34 4.41 -15.61
N HIS A 100 -20.26 4.97 -15.05
CA HIS A 100 -20.30 5.94 -13.97
C HIS A 100 -19.10 6.88 -14.06
N HIS A 101 -19.17 7.99 -13.34
CA HIS A 101 -18.03 8.83 -13.03
C HIS A 101 -17.93 9.00 -11.51
N ALA A 102 -16.81 9.52 -11.02
CA ALA A 102 -16.64 9.86 -9.61
C ALA A 102 -16.03 11.25 -9.46
N ASP A 103 -16.28 11.90 -8.34
CA ASP A 103 -15.63 13.16 -7.96
C ASP A 103 -14.24 12.93 -7.33
N ALA A 104 -13.45 12.04 -7.95
CA ALA A 104 -12.08 11.70 -7.57
C ALA A 104 -11.25 11.30 -8.78
N ASP A 105 -9.97 11.68 -8.78
CA ASP A 105 -8.99 11.02 -9.65
C ASP A 105 -8.79 9.58 -9.16
N PHE A 106 -8.65 8.64 -10.10
CA PHE A 106 -8.24 7.27 -9.77
C PHE A 106 -6.91 6.92 -10.45
N LEU A 107 -6.04 6.24 -9.72
CA LEU A 107 -4.96 5.43 -10.29
C LEU A 107 -5.36 3.96 -10.14
N LEU A 108 -5.85 3.38 -11.23
CA LEU A 108 -6.31 1.99 -11.32
C LEU A 108 -5.14 1.06 -11.60
N VAL A 109 -5.10 -0.09 -10.94
CA VAL A 109 -4.09 -1.14 -11.14
C VAL A 109 -4.76 -2.51 -11.18
N VAL A 110 -4.46 -3.30 -12.21
CA VAL A 110 -4.93 -4.70 -12.32
C VAL A 110 -3.99 -5.60 -11.54
N LEU A 111 -4.48 -6.16 -10.44
CA LEU A 111 -3.73 -7.07 -9.57
C LEU A 111 -3.73 -8.51 -10.08
N ASN A 112 -4.87 -8.96 -10.61
CA ASN A 112 -5.06 -10.28 -11.20
C ASN A 112 -6.13 -10.23 -12.29
N GLY A 113 -6.01 -11.08 -13.30
CA GLY A 113 -6.92 -11.17 -14.44
C GLY A 113 -6.68 -10.10 -15.51
N ARG A 114 -7.73 -9.86 -16.30
CA ARG A 114 -7.72 -8.94 -17.44
C ARG A 114 -8.97 -8.06 -17.42
N ALA A 115 -8.80 -6.81 -17.79
CA ALA A 115 -9.89 -5.86 -17.93
C ALA A 115 -9.86 -5.18 -19.30
N VAL A 116 -11.03 -4.75 -19.76
CA VAL A 116 -11.14 -3.71 -20.79
C VAL A 116 -11.76 -2.48 -20.16
N LEU A 117 -10.93 -1.46 -19.96
CA LEU A 117 -11.35 -0.16 -19.45
C LEU A 117 -11.71 0.74 -20.64
N THR A 118 -12.89 1.35 -20.61
CA THR A 118 -13.29 2.33 -21.62
C THR A 118 -13.58 3.67 -20.96
N LEU A 119 -12.86 4.70 -21.40
CA LEU A 119 -13.04 6.10 -21.01
C LEU A 119 -13.90 6.79 -22.07
N VAL A 120 -14.98 7.45 -21.65
CA VAL A 120 -15.92 8.15 -22.54
C VAL A 120 -15.62 9.65 -22.47
N ASN A 121 -15.25 10.22 -23.62
CA ASN A 121 -14.80 11.61 -23.70
C ASN A 121 -15.96 12.54 -24.14
N PRO A 122 -16.03 13.79 -23.64
CA PRO A 122 -17.09 14.73 -24.02
C PRO A 122 -17.10 15.15 -25.49
N ASP A 123 -15.96 15.01 -26.19
CA ASP A 123 -15.77 15.43 -27.59
C ASP A 123 -16.33 14.42 -28.62
N GLY A 124 -17.08 13.40 -28.16
CA GLY A 124 -17.74 12.41 -29.01
C GLY A 124 -16.91 11.14 -29.26
N GLY A 125 -15.77 11.00 -28.58
CA GLY A 125 -14.91 9.82 -28.63
C GLY A 125 -15.04 8.90 -27.41
N ARG A 126 -14.47 7.70 -27.56
CA ARG A 126 -14.18 6.80 -26.42
C ARG A 126 -12.86 6.09 -26.66
N ASP A 127 -12.11 5.90 -25.58
CA ASP A 127 -10.85 5.17 -25.61
C ASP A 127 -10.98 3.90 -24.78
N SER A 128 -10.93 2.76 -25.48
CA SER A 128 -10.96 1.44 -24.87
C SER A 128 -9.54 0.87 -24.81
N HIS A 129 -9.14 0.37 -23.64
CA HIS A 129 -7.82 -0.14 -23.35
C HIS A 129 -7.88 -1.53 -22.72
N ILE A 130 -7.06 -2.45 -23.24
CA ILE A 130 -6.85 -3.77 -22.64
C ILE A 130 -5.82 -3.62 -21.53
N LEU A 131 -6.20 -3.99 -20.31
CA LEU A 131 -5.37 -3.98 -19.13
C LEU A 131 -5.18 -5.43 -18.66
N GLU A 132 -3.95 -5.90 -18.68
CA GLU A 132 -3.56 -7.19 -18.10
C GLU A 132 -2.96 -6.97 -16.70
N GLN A 133 -2.71 -8.05 -15.97
CA GLN A 133 -2.00 -8.00 -14.69
C GLN A 133 -0.76 -7.09 -14.73
N GLY A 134 -0.66 -6.20 -13.74
CA GLY A 134 0.41 -5.22 -13.60
C GLY A 134 0.24 -3.96 -14.45
N HIS A 135 -0.81 -3.85 -15.26
CA HIS A 135 -1.16 -2.58 -15.90
C HIS A 135 -1.76 -1.60 -14.90
N ALA A 136 -1.38 -0.33 -15.07
CA ALA A 136 -1.96 0.81 -14.38
C ALA A 136 -2.45 1.87 -15.38
N GLN A 137 -3.48 2.61 -14.98
CA GLN A 137 -4.05 3.72 -15.76
C GLN A 137 -4.62 4.77 -14.80
N LYS A 138 -4.29 6.04 -15.04
CA LYS A 138 -4.99 7.17 -14.41
C LYS A 138 -6.34 7.39 -15.10
N ILE A 139 -7.38 7.54 -14.29
CA ILE A 139 -8.72 7.96 -14.71
C ILE A 139 -8.96 9.32 -14.09
N PRO A 140 -8.98 10.42 -14.88
CA PRO A 140 -9.23 11.74 -14.34
C PRO A 140 -10.60 11.87 -13.67
N ALA A 141 -10.71 12.70 -12.64
CA ALA A 141 -11.96 12.99 -11.95
C ALA A 141 -13.07 13.43 -12.93
N GLY A 142 -14.29 12.94 -12.74
CA GLY A 142 -15.43 13.22 -13.59
C GLY A 142 -15.46 12.50 -14.93
N THR A 143 -14.42 11.72 -15.28
CA THR A 143 -14.42 10.90 -16.50
C THR A 143 -15.47 9.79 -16.37
N ILE A 144 -16.39 9.70 -17.33
CA ILE A 144 -17.29 8.56 -17.42
C ILE A 144 -16.50 7.37 -17.91
N PHE A 145 -16.54 6.26 -17.17
CA PHE A 145 -15.93 5.01 -17.61
C PHE A 145 -16.81 3.81 -17.28
N PHE A 146 -16.55 2.73 -17.99
CA PHE A 146 -17.06 1.40 -17.68
C PHE A 146 -15.95 0.37 -17.87
N LEU A 147 -16.10 -0.78 -17.22
CA LEU A 147 -15.05 -1.79 -17.18
C LEU A 147 -15.63 -3.18 -17.43
N VAL A 148 -15.01 -3.93 -18.34
CA VAL A 148 -15.39 -5.31 -18.68
C VAL A 148 -14.33 -6.28 -18.14
N ASN A 149 -14.74 -7.37 -17.49
CA ASN A 149 -13.92 -8.57 -17.39
C ASN A 149 -14.25 -9.48 -18.59
N PRO A 150 -13.39 -9.54 -19.63
CA PRO A 150 -13.66 -10.30 -20.84
C PRO A 150 -13.25 -11.78 -20.72
N ASP A 151 -12.66 -12.19 -19.60
CA ASP A 151 -12.18 -13.56 -19.44
C ASP A 151 -13.35 -14.52 -19.18
N ASP A 152 -13.21 -15.77 -19.60
CA ASP A 152 -14.22 -16.82 -19.46
C ASP A 152 -14.08 -17.59 -18.15
N ASN A 153 -12.89 -17.60 -17.53
CA ASN A 153 -12.59 -18.46 -16.39
C ASN A 153 -11.86 -17.73 -15.24
N GLU A 154 -11.28 -16.56 -15.50
CA GLU A 154 -10.51 -15.81 -14.51
C GLU A 154 -11.31 -14.65 -13.90
N ASN A 155 -11.28 -14.56 -12.57
CA ASN A 155 -11.80 -13.39 -11.87
C ASN A 155 -10.87 -12.20 -12.11
N LEU A 156 -11.45 -11.00 -12.19
CA LEU A 156 -10.70 -9.76 -12.24
C LEU A 156 -10.55 -9.19 -10.84
N ARG A 157 -9.33 -8.84 -10.44
CA ARG A 157 -9.02 -8.11 -9.20
C ARG A 157 -8.30 -6.81 -9.53
N ILE A 158 -8.85 -5.70 -9.04
CA ILE A 158 -8.34 -4.35 -9.25
C ILE A 158 -8.21 -3.64 -7.92
N ILE A 159 -7.11 -2.91 -7.75
CA ILE A 159 -6.94 -1.92 -6.69
C ILE A 159 -6.86 -0.53 -7.31
N LYS A 160 -7.50 0.46 -6.68
CA LYS A 160 -7.45 1.86 -7.09
C LYS A 160 -7.00 2.72 -5.93
N LEU A 161 -6.07 3.63 -6.19
CA LEU A 161 -5.86 4.80 -5.34
C LEU A 161 -6.81 5.89 -5.81
N ALA A 162 -7.65 6.39 -4.91
CA ALA A 162 -8.60 7.47 -5.17
C ALA A 162 -8.13 8.76 -4.49
N VAL A 163 -8.14 9.87 -5.23
CA VAL A 163 -7.83 11.22 -4.75
C VAL A 163 -9.07 12.08 -4.92
N PRO A 164 -9.92 12.23 -3.88
CA PRO A 164 -11.15 13.01 -3.96
C PRO A 164 -10.91 14.49 -4.25
N VAL A 165 -11.81 15.10 -5.04
CA VAL A 165 -11.72 16.51 -5.46
C VAL A 165 -12.47 17.44 -4.50
N ASN A 166 -13.71 17.09 -4.13
CA ASN A 166 -14.59 17.99 -3.39
C ASN A 166 -14.36 17.98 -1.88
N ASN A 167 -14.19 16.78 -1.30
CA ASN A 167 -13.95 16.58 0.11
C ASN A 167 -12.74 15.65 0.25
N PRO A 168 -11.66 16.05 0.96
CA PRO A 168 -10.44 15.24 1.00
C PRO A 168 -10.72 13.80 1.45
N HIS A 169 -11.67 13.60 2.34
CA HIS A 169 -11.89 12.31 2.99
C HIS A 169 -12.77 11.33 2.23
N ARG A 170 -13.56 11.79 1.25
CA ARG A 170 -14.58 10.96 0.60
C ARG A 170 -14.84 11.41 -0.83
N PHE A 171 -15.12 10.42 -1.66
CA PHE A 171 -15.67 10.59 -3.00
C PHE A 171 -17.01 9.87 -3.10
N GLN A 172 -17.73 10.14 -4.17
CA GLN A 172 -19.01 9.56 -4.53
C GLN A 172 -18.96 9.07 -5.98
N ASP A 173 -19.41 7.84 -6.20
CA ASP A 173 -19.68 7.33 -7.53
C ASP A 173 -21.07 7.81 -7.99
N PHE A 174 -21.14 8.34 -9.20
CA PHE A 174 -22.34 8.84 -9.88
C PHE A 174 -22.65 7.93 -11.07
N PHE A 175 -23.58 7.00 -10.87
CA PHE A 175 -24.00 6.04 -11.88
C PHE A 175 -25.00 6.63 -12.87
N LEU A 176 -24.69 6.49 -14.17
CA LEU A 176 -25.59 6.91 -15.24
C LEU A 176 -26.70 5.88 -15.48
N SER A 177 -26.43 4.61 -15.20
CA SER A 177 -27.38 3.51 -15.34
C SER A 177 -28.59 3.66 -14.41
N SER A 178 -29.74 3.13 -14.83
CA SER A 178 -30.88 2.88 -13.93
C SER A 178 -31.00 1.37 -13.69
N THR A 179 -30.99 0.96 -12.42
CA THR A 179 -30.97 -0.45 -11.99
C THR A 179 -31.82 -0.62 -10.74
N GLU A 180 -32.14 -1.85 -10.35
CA GLU A 180 -32.90 -2.07 -9.11
C GLU A 180 -32.16 -1.56 -7.86
N ALA A 181 -30.82 -1.69 -7.84
CA ALA A 181 -30.00 -1.26 -6.71
C ALA A 181 -29.70 0.25 -6.64
N GLN A 182 -29.83 0.99 -7.75
CA GLN A 182 -29.50 2.42 -7.79
C GLN A 182 -30.20 3.17 -8.92
N GLN A 183 -30.54 4.42 -8.62
CA GLN A 183 -31.17 5.38 -9.54
C GLN A 183 -30.11 6.11 -10.37
N SER A 184 -30.41 6.29 -11.66
CA SER A 184 -29.60 7.15 -12.52
C SER A 184 -29.56 8.57 -11.97
N TYR A 185 -28.38 9.20 -11.91
CA TYR A 185 -28.29 10.59 -11.45
C TYR A 185 -29.12 11.58 -12.29
N LEU A 186 -29.49 11.22 -13.52
CA LEU A 186 -30.39 12.01 -14.37
C LEU A 186 -31.79 12.17 -13.73
N GLN A 187 -32.23 11.21 -12.91
CA GLN A 187 -33.51 11.29 -12.20
C GLN A 187 -33.53 12.40 -11.13
N GLY A 188 -32.37 13.00 -10.80
CA GLY A 188 -32.30 14.17 -9.93
C GLY A 188 -32.81 15.46 -10.57
N PHE A 189 -32.94 15.53 -11.90
CA PHE A 189 -33.45 16.70 -12.60
C PHE A 189 -34.98 16.75 -12.62
N SER A 190 -35.54 17.96 -12.60
CA SER A 190 -37.00 18.13 -12.73
C SER A 190 -37.50 17.68 -14.10
N LYS A 191 -38.77 17.23 -14.16
CA LYS A 191 -39.41 16.78 -15.41
C LYS A 191 -39.28 17.80 -16.54
N ASN A 192 -39.56 19.08 -16.26
CA ASN A 192 -39.44 20.16 -17.26
C ASN A 192 -38.02 20.30 -17.82
N ILE A 193 -36.99 20.07 -16.99
CA ILE A 193 -35.59 20.11 -17.44
C ILE A 193 -35.30 18.91 -18.32
N LEU A 194 -35.71 17.71 -17.91
CA LEU A 194 -35.52 16.48 -18.70
C LEU A 194 -36.22 16.59 -20.06
N GLU A 195 -37.49 17.01 -20.10
CA GLU A 195 -38.24 17.19 -21.35
C GLU A 195 -37.58 18.22 -22.26
N ALA A 196 -37.14 19.37 -21.72
CA ALA A 196 -36.43 20.38 -22.49
C ALA A 196 -35.03 19.94 -22.95
N SER A 197 -34.33 19.11 -22.17
CA SER A 197 -32.99 18.63 -22.50
C SER A 197 -32.98 17.51 -23.52
N PHE A 198 -33.94 16.58 -23.45
CA PHE A 198 -34.04 15.44 -24.36
C PHE A 198 -34.97 15.67 -25.55
N ASP A 199 -35.69 16.79 -25.58
CA ASP A 199 -36.69 17.12 -26.62
C ASP A 199 -37.71 15.98 -26.83
N SER A 200 -38.18 15.42 -25.71
CA SER A 200 -39.06 14.26 -25.66
C SER A 200 -39.98 14.36 -24.44
N ASP A 201 -41.14 13.71 -24.49
CA ASP A 201 -42.08 13.71 -23.38
C ASP A 201 -41.58 12.87 -22.20
N ILE A 202 -41.95 13.26 -20.97
CA ILE A 202 -41.44 12.57 -19.77
C ILE A 202 -41.80 11.08 -19.70
N LYS A 203 -42.87 10.63 -20.39
CA LYS A 203 -43.24 9.21 -20.38
C LYS A 203 -42.27 8.41 -21.24
N GLU A 204 -41.89 8.93 -22.40
CA GLU A 204 -40.87 8.32 -23.24
C GLU A 204 -39.50 8.29 -22.53
N ILE A 205 -39.08 9.41 -21.92
CA ILE A 205 -37.81 9.49 -21.16
C ILE A 205 -37.80 8.44 -20.04
N ASN A 206 -38.85 8.38 -19.22
CA ASN A 206 -38.95 7.41 -18.14
C ASN A 206 -38.90 5.98 -18.66
N ARG A 207 -39.69 5.65 -19.69
CA ARG A 207 -39.73 4.31 -20.28
C ARG A 207 -38.36 3.85 -20.79
N VAL A 208 -37.61 4.73 -21.45
CA VAL A 208 -36.36 4.37 -22.13
C VAL A 208 -35.14 4.41 -21.19
N LEU A 209 -35.03 5.42 -20.31
CA LEU A 209 -33.82 5.63 -19.51
C LEU A 209 -33.92 5.12 -18.08
N PHE A 210 -35.11 5.13 -17.49
CA PHE A 210 -35.30 4.85 -16.06
C PHE A 210 -36.09 3.56 -15.80
N GLY A 211 -36.87 3.12 -16.79
CA GLY A 211 -37.91 2.10 -16.68
C GLY A 211 -39.23 2.65 -16.14
N GLU A 212 -40.30 1.88 -16.30
CA GLU A 212 -41.64 2.31 -15.88
C GLU A 212 -41.86 2.10 -14.37
N GLU A 213 -42.25 3.17 -13.66
CA GLU A 213 -42.82 3.08 -12.31
C GLU A 213 -44.13 2.27 -12.38
N GLY A 214 -44.12 1.00 -11.97
CA GLY A 214 -45.33 0.21 -11.71
C GLY A 214 -45.47 -1.13 -12.43
N GLN A 215 -44.55 -1.55 -13.30
CA GLN A 215 -44.59 -2.89 -13.92
C GLN A 215 -43.69 -3.89 -13.20
N GLN A 216 -43.99 -4.20 -11.93
CA GLN A 216 -43.31 -5.29 -11.23
C GLN A 216 -43.87 -6.69 -11.54
N GLN A 217 -45.01 -6.87 -12.23
CA GLN A 217 -45.64 -8.21 -12.27
C GLN A 217 -46.44 -8.61 -13.52
N GLN A 218 -46.13 -8.12 -14.74
CA GLN A 218 -46.76 -8.69 -15.94
C GLN A 218 -45.77 -9.08 -17.03
N GLN A 219 -45.52 -10.39 -17.08
CA GLN A 219 -45.15 -11.20 -18.26
C GLN A 219 -44.06 -10.65 -19.19
N GLY A 220 -42.81 -11.00 -18.87
CA GLY A 220 -41.94 -11.67 -19.84
C GLY A 220 -40.95 -10.83 -20.65
N GLN A 221 -40.89 -9.51 -20.53
CA GLN A 221 -39.90 -8.69 -21.26
C GLN A 221 -39.32 -7.56 -20.41
N GLU A 222 -37.97 -7.49 -20.42
CA GLU A 222 -37.07 -6.45 -19.88
C GLU A 222 -37.08 -6.25 -18.35
N SER A 223 -36.56 -7.24 -17.61
CA SER A 223 -36.13 -7.04 -16.22
C SER A 223 -34.99 -6.02 -16.18
N GLN A 224 -35.12 -4.98 -15.34
CA GLN A 224 -34.01 -4.09 -15.02
C GLN A 224 -32.83 -4.89 -14.50
N GLN A 225 -31.61 -4.42 -14.77
CA GLN A 225 -30.41 -5.05 -14.22
C GLN A 225 -30.45 -4.93 -12.68
N GLU A 226 -30.10 -6.01 -11.98
CA GLU A 226 -30.17 -6.08 -10.51
C GLU A 226 -29.27 -5.01 -9.85
N GLY A 227 -28.12 -4.69 -10.45
CA GLY A 227 -27.26 -3.63 -9.95
C GLY A 227 -26.14 -3.24 -10.91
N VAL A 228 -25.06 -2.68 -10.36
CA VAL A 228 -24.03 -2.00 -11.16
C VAL A 228 -22.96 -2.93 -11.75
N ILE A 229 -22.94 -4.20 -11.35
CA ILE A 229 -22.09 -5.24 -11.92
C ILE A 229 -23.01 -6.28 -12.56
N VAL A 230 -22.89 -6.48 -13.87
CA VAL A 230 -23.82 -7.33 -14.64
C VAL A 230 -23.08 -8.38 -15.45
N GLU A 231 -23.71 -9.52 -15.71
CA GLU A 231 -23.19 -10.54 -16.61
C GLU A 231 -23.38 -10.13 -18.08
N LEU A 232 -22.38 -10.43 -18.91
CA LEU A 232 -22.41 -10.24 -20.35
C LEU A 232 -22.37 -11.57 -21.09
N LYS A 233 -23.12 -11.65 -22.19
CA LYS A 233 -22.95 -12.72 -23.17
C LYS A 233 -21.66 -12.50 -23.97
N ARG A 234 -21.07 -13.60 -24.44
CA ARG A 234 -19.84 -13.57 -25.27
C ARG A 234 -19.92 -12.63 -26.48
N GLU A 235 -21.09 -12.53 -27.12
CA GLU A 235 -21.28 -11.62 -28.26
C GLU A 235 -21.17 -10.15 -27.86
N GLN A 236 -21.73 -9.78 -26.70
CA GLN A 236 -21.62 -8.42 -26.16
C GLN A 236 -20.16 -8.10 -25.81
N ILE A 237 -19.43 -9.05 -25.21
CA ILE A 237 -18.00 -8.89 -24.91
C ILE A 237 -17.20 -8.69 -26.20
N ARG A 238 -17.47 -9.47 -27.26
CA ARG A 238 -16.78 -9.30 -28.56
C ARG A 238 -16.97 -7.91 -29.13
N GLU A 239 -18.19 -7.38 -29.11
CA GLU A 239 -18.45 -6.01 -29.59
C GLU A 239 -17.78 -4.94 -28.73
N LEU A 240 -17.79 -5.09 -27.40
CA LEU A 240 -17.15 -4.14 -26.47
C LEU A 240 -15.62 -4.16 -26.55
N THR A 241 -15.03 -5.30 -26.88
CA THR A 241 -13.56 -5.47 -26.92
C THR A 241 -12.94 -5.23 -28.30
N LYS A 242 -13.75 -5.22 -29.37
CA LYS A 242 -13.31 -5.11 -30.77
C LYS A 242 -12.35 -3.97 -31.07
N HIS A 243 -12.52 -2.83 -30.40
CA HIS A 243 -11.73 -1.62 -30.62
C HIS A 243 -10.78 -1.29 -29.47
N ALA A 244 -10.61 -2.21 -28.52
CA ALA A 244 -9.74 -2.01 -27.37
C ALA A 244 -8.26 -2.09 -27.79
N LYS A 245 -7.48 -1.09 -27.37
CA LYS A 245 -6.05 -0.95 -27.68
C LYS A 245 -5.23 -1.67 -26.60
N SER A 246 -4.31 -2.54 -26.99
CA SER A 246 -3.29 -3.08 -26.08
C SER A 246 -2.24 -2.03 -25.74
N SER A 247 -1.68 -2.12 -24.54
CA SER A 247 -0.52 -1.32 -24.14
C SER A 247 0.74 -1.74 -24.91
N SER A 248 1.71 -0.83 -25.04
CA SER A 248 3.03 -1.12 -25.62
C SER A 248 4.12 -0.53 -24.73
N LYS A 249 5.38 -0.95 -24.87
CA LYS A 249 6.49 -0.37 -24.07
C LYS A 249 6.62 1.15 -24.21
N LYS A 250 6.13 1.73 -25.32
CA LYS A 250 6.14 3.18 -25.56
C LYS A 250 5.07 3.94 -24.77
N SER A 251 4.08 3.24 -24.21
CA SER A 251 3.03 3.89 -23.41
C SER A 251 3.53 4.40 -22.06
N LEU A 252 4.70 3.95 -21.60
CA LEU A 252 5.26 4.38 -20.32
C LEU A 252 5.41 5.89 -20.22
N SER A 253 5.74 6.58 -21.31
CA SER A 253 5.87 8.04 -21.35
C SER A 253 4.61 8.76 -21.82
N SER A 254 3.47 8.06 -21.93
CA SER A 254 2.20 8.63 -22.38
C SER A 254 1.41 9.24 -21.22
N GLU A 255 0.77 10.37 -21.50
CA GLU A 255 -0.12 11.04 -20.55
C GLU A 255 -1.47 10.33 -20.41
N ASP A 256 -1.92 9.58 -21.44
CA ASP A 256 -3.27 9.03 -21.49
C ASP A 256 -3.33 7.51 -21.68
N GLN A 257 -2.23 6.84 -22.03
CA GLN A 257 -2.21 5.38 -22.25
C GLN A 257 -1.82 4.58 -21.01
N PRO A 258 -2.34 3.35 -20.87
CA PRO A 258 -1.98 2.49 -19.76
C PRO A 258 -0.55 2.00 -19.87
N PHE A 259 0.10 1.80 -18.73
CA PHE A 259 1.48 1.34 -18.65
C PHE A 259 1.57 0.12 -17.72
N ASN A 260 2.50 -0.80 -18.01
CA ASN A 260 2.69 -1.99 -17.19
C ASN A 260 4.02 -1.92 -16.45
N LEU A 261 3.97 -2.12 -15.13
CA LEU A 261 5.12 -2.12 -14.24
C LEU A 261 6.11 -3.27 -14.52
N ARG A 262 5.62 -4.42 -14.99
CA ARG A 262 6.42 -5.61 -15.32
C ARG A 262 7.06 -5.55 -16.72
N ASN A 263 6.72 -4.54 -17.54
CA ASN A 263 7.36 -4.33 -18.85
C ASN A 263 8.77 -3.73 -18.77
N GLN A 264 9.21 -3.37 -17.56
CA GLN A 264 10.55 -2.83 -17.27
C GLN A 264 11.38 -3.85 -16.48
N LYS A 265 12.71 -3.69 -16.51
CA LYS A 265 13.57 -4.49 -15.63
C LYS A 265 13.30 -4.14 -14.16
N PRO A 266 13.30 -5.13 -13.25
CA PRO A 266 13.21 -4.86 -11.83
C PRO A 266 14.39 -4.00 -11.37
N ILE A 267 14.14 -3.11 -10.40
CA ILE A 267 15.18 -2.27 -9.78
C ILE A 267 16.08 -3.07 -8.83
N TYR A 268 15.52 -4.12 -8.21
CA TYR A 268 16.25 -5.11 -7.42
C TYR A 268 15.82 -6.51 -7.88
N SER A 269 16.77 -7.40 -8.10
CA SER A 269 16.47 -8.78 -8.47
C SER A 269 17.61 -9.69 -8.05
N ASN A 270 17.26 -10.77 -7.37
CA ASN A 270 18.16 -11.87 -7.06
C ASN A 270 17.34 -13.18 -6.93
N LYS A 271 17.97 -14.26 -6.47
CA LYS A 271 17.31 -15.57 -6.37
C LYS A 271 16.12 -15.64 -5.39
N PHE A 272 15.96 -14.66 -4.50
CA PHE A 272 14.96 -14.59 -3.43
C PHE A 272 13.76 -13.70 -3.79
N GLY A 273 13.93 -12.71 -4.67
CA GLY A 273 12.84 -11.83 -5.04
C GLY A 273 13.16 -10.84 -6.16
N GLU A 274 12.12 -10.19 -6.65
CA GLU A 274 12.16 -9.17 -7.69
C GLU A 274 11.32 -7.96 -7.29
N PHE A 275 11.86 -6.75 -7.48
CA PHE A 275 11.20 -5.49 -7.15
C PHE A 275 11.04 -4.66 -8.42
N TYR A 276 9.82 -4.47 -8.89
CA TYR A 276 9.48 -3.62 -10.02
C TYR A 276 8.97 -2.26 -9.54
N GLU A 277 9.41 -1.17 -10.15
CA GLU A 277 8.99 0.18 -9.76
C GLU A 277 8.97 1.16 -10.93
N ILE A 278 7.88 1.94 -11.01
CA ILE A 278 7.75 3.09 -11.90
C ILE A 278 7.52 4.32 -11.04
N THR A 279 8.36 5.34 -11.24
CA THR A 279 8.35 6.58 -10.47
C THR A 279 7.76 7.75 -11.28
N PRO A 280 7.39 8.87 -10.62
CA PRO A 280 7.00 10.13 -11.28
C PRO A 280 7.93 10.58 -12.41
N LYS A 281 9.23 10.26 -12.33
CA LYS A 281 10.21 10.64 -13.35
C LYS A 281 10.04 9.90 -14.68
N LYS A 282 9.39 8.73 -14.67
CA LYS A 282 9.28 7.84 -15.83
C LYS A 282 7.92 7.91 -16.53
N ASN A 283 6.87 8.35 -15.84
CA ASN A 283 5.52 8.36 -16.37
C ASN A 283 4.77 9.67 -15.99
N PRO A 284 4.17 10.39 -16.95
CA PRO A 284 3.47 11.64 -16.68
C PRO A 284 2.24 11.53 -15.77
N GLN A 285 1.45 10.45 -15.89
CA GLN A 285 0.27 10.24 -15.04
C GLN A 285 0.66 10.10 -13.56
N LEU A 286 1.76 9.40 -13.30
CA LEU A 286 2.35 9.28 -11.96
C LEU A 286 2.98 10.58 -11.47
N LYS A 287 3.52 11.40 -12.39
CA LYS A 287 4.07 12.72 -12.08
C LYS A 287 2.98 13.68 -11.60
N ASP A 288 1.85 13.70 -12.28
CA ASP A 288 0.70 14.54 -11.93
C ASP A 288 0.17 14.25 -10.52
N LEU A 289 0.14 12.97 -10.13
CA LEU A 289 -0.30 12.54 -8.80
C LEU A 289 0.78 12.61 -7.71
N ASP A 290 2.04 12.86 -8.08
CA ASP A 290 3.23 12.65 -7.24
C ASP A 290 3.26 11.27 -6.53
N VAL A 291 3.00 10.22 -7.32
CA VAL A 291 2.92 8.83 -6.84
C VAL A 291 3.90 7.93 -7.60
N PHE A 292 4.59 7.02 -6.91
CA PHE A 292 5.22 5.86 -7.54
C PHE A 292 4.35 4.62 -7.36
N ILE A 293 4.50 3.66 -8.26
CA ILE A 293 3.92 2.33 -8.06
C ILE A 293 4.99 1.24 -8.09
N SER A 294 4.79 0.21 -7.28
CA SER A 294 5.70 -0.93 -7.16
C SER A 294 4.95 -2.25 -7.15
N SER A 295 5.56 -3.31 -7.69
CA SER A 295 5.15 -4.69 -7.43
C SER A 295 6.37 -5.49 -7.05
N VAL A 296 6.22 -6.34 -6.04
CA VAL A 296 7.32 -7.09 -5.46
C VAL A 296 6.94 -8.55 -5.38
N ASP A 297 7.82 -9.40 -5.92
CA ASP A 297 7.74 -10.84 -5.83
C ASP A 297 8.79 -11.33 -4.83
N MET A 298 8.39 -12.17 -3.88
CA MET A 298 9.28 -12.80 -2.92
C MET A 298 8.97 -14.29 -2.84
N LYS A 299 10.01 -15.12 -2.82
CA LYS A 299 9.84 -16.55 -2.58
C LYS A 299 9.57 -16.81 -1.11
N GLU A 300 8.88 -17.90 -0.81
CA GLU A 300 8.76 -18.42 0.55
C GLU A 300 10.13 -18.47 1.25
N GLY A 301 10.19 -18.02 2.50
CA GLY A 301 11.41 -17.97 3.29
C GLY A 301 12.34 -16.81 2.93
N SER A 302 11.92 -15.87 2.07
CA SER A 302 12.72 -14.69 1.73
C SER A 302 12.42 -13.51 2.65
N LEU A 303 13.45 -12.74 2.98
CA LEU A 303 13.38 -11.50 3.73
C LEU A 303 13.74 -10.31 2.83
N LEU A 304 12.82 -9.36 2.68
CA LEU A 304 13.15 -8.02 2.20
C LEU A 304 13.82 -7.28 3.36
N LEU A 305 15.11 -6.99 3.18
CA LEU A 305 15.99 -6.45 4.22
C LEU A 305 15.43 -5.17 4.84
N PRO A 306 15.79 -4.88 6.11
CA PRO A 306 15.44 -3.63 6.75
C PRO A 306 15.83 -2.42 5.90
N HIS A 307 14.85 -1.57 5.58
CA HIS A 307 15.05 -0.37 4.78
C HIS A 307 14.02 0.70 5.17
N TYR A 308 14.23 1.93 4.73
CA TYR A 308 13.23 3.00 4.84
C TYR A 308 13.16 3.84 3.56
N ASN A 309 12.01 4.43 3.31
CA ASN A 309 11.83 5.41 2.24
C ASN A 309 12.09 6.81 2.80
N SER A 310 12.94 7.60 2.15
CA SER A 310 13.35 8.94 2.60
C SER A 310 12.18 9.91 2.83
N LYS A 311 11.19 9.94 1.92
CA LYS A 311 10.06 10.90 1.98
C LYS A 311 8.72 10.33 1.55
N ALA A 312 8.71 9.20 0.84
CA ALA A 312 7.47 8.60 0.38
C ALA A 312 6.75 7.86 1.51
N ILE A 313 5.44 8.06 1.62
CA ILE A 313 4.55 7.24 2.45
C ILE A 313 4.04 6.11 1.58
N VAL A 314 4.24 4.85 1.99
CA VAL A 314 3.90 3.69 1.16
C VAL A 314 2.62 3.04 1.67
N ILE A 315 1.65 2.86 0.79
CA ILE A 315 0.43 2.08 1.00
C ILE A 315 0.61 0.77 0.24
N LEU A 316 0.87 -0.32 0.98
CA LEU A 316 1.10 -1.66 0.47
C LEU A 316 -0.21 -2.47 0.52
N VAL A 317 -0.48 -3.26 -0.52
CA VAL A 317 -1.62 -4.18 -0.61
C VAL A 317 -1.10 -5.57 -0.99
N ILE A 318 -1.46 -6.59 -0.21
CA ILE A 318 -1.09 -7.98 -0.50
C ILE A 318 -1.94 -8.50 -1.64
N ASN A 319 -1.29 -8.90 -2.74
CA ASN A 319 -1.98 -9.45 -3.89
C ASN A 319 -2.16 -10.97 -3.75
N GLU A 320 -1.11 -11.68 -3.36
CA GLU A 320 -1.10 -13.13 -3.18
C GLU A 320 -0.09 -13.51 -2.09
N GLY A 321 -0.42 -14.54 -1.31
CA GLY A 321 0.47 -15.10 -0.30
C GLY A 321 0.39 -14.40 1.06
N GLU A 322 1.37 -14.73 1.91
CA GLU A 322 1.41 -14.34 3.31
C GLU A 322 2.79 -13.82 3.70
N ALA A 323 2.82 -12.86 4.63
CA ALA A 323 4.05 -12.31 5.17
C ALA A 323 3.93 -11.87 6.62
N ASN A 324 5.09 -11.79 7.29
CA ASN A 324 5.26 -11.05 8.53
C ASN A 324 5.95 -9.71 8.23
N ILE A 325 5.32 -8.60 8.62
CA ILE A 325 5.90 -7.26 8.50
C ILE A 325 6.30 -6.76 9.89
N GLU A 326 7.53 -6.25 10.01
CA GLU A 326 7.98 -5.49 11.16
C GLU A 326 8.30 -4.05 10.75
N LEU A 327 7.63 -3.10 11.40
CA LEU A 327 7.80 -1.66 11.21
C LEU A 327 8.32 -1.06 12.52
N VAL A 328 9.31 -0.18 12.42
CA VAL A 328 9.92 0.51 13.57
C VAL A 328 9.54 1.98 13.54
N GLY A 329 9.00 2.48 14.64
CA GLY A 329 8.71 3.89 14.85
C GLY A 329 9.25 4.39 16.18
N LEU A 330 9.01 5.67 16.47
CA LEU A 330 9.37 6.29 17.74
C LEU A 330 8.10 6.74 18.45
N ARG A 331 8.09 6.60 19.78
CA ARG A 331 7.01 7.06 20.65
C ARG A 331 7.56 8.04 21.68
N GLU A 332 6.89 9.17 21.81
CA GLU A 332 7.14 10.12 22.91
C GLU A 332 6.56 9.56 24.21
N GLU A 333 7.40 9.44 25.24
CA GLU A 333 6.91 9.29 26.60
C GLU A 333 6.41 10.63 27.11
N GLN A 334 5.10 10.79 27.25
CA GLN A 334 4.53 11.91 28.01
C GLN A 334 4.68 11.65 29.50
N GLN A 335 5.89 11.85 30.04
CA GLN A 335 6.05 11.98 31.48
C GLN A 335 5.46 13.33 31.91
N GLN A 336 4.43 13.28 32.75
CA GLN A 336 3.89 14.47 33.40
C GLN A 336 5.02 15.11 34.22
N GLN A 337 5.48 16.29 33.78
CA GLN A 337 6.44 17.23 34.41
C GLN A 337 7.81 17.30 33.71
N GLN A 338 7.94 18.26 32.78
CA GLN A 338 9.11 19.12 32.49
C GLN A 338 10.54 18.54 32.52
N GLN A 339 10.78 17.24 32.35
CA GLN A 339 12.13 16.69 32.22
C GLN A 339 12.21 15.74 31.03
N ASP A 340 13.04 16.15 30.06
CA ASP A 340 13.56 15.45 28.88
C ASP A 340 12.56 14.63 28.05
N GLU A 341 12.23 15.13 26.85
CA GLU A 341 11.57 14.35 25.80
C GLU A 341 12.45 13.14 25.46
N ARG A 342 12.09 11.96 25.97
CA ARG A 342 12.71 10.68 25.60
C ARG A 342 11.85 10.00 24.55
N LEU A 343 12.47 9.74 23.39
CA LEU A 343 11.87 8.95 22.33
C LEU A 343 12.24 7.49 22.54
N GLU A 344 11.23 6.64 22.68
CA GLU A 344 11.42 5.20 22.77
C GLU A 344 11.14 4.53 21.43
N VAL A 345 11.91 3.48 21.13
CA VAL A 345 11.67 2.64 19.95
C VAL A 345 10.40 1.83 20.17
N GLN A 346 9.47 1.94 19.23
CA GLN A 346 8.24 1.15 19.20
C GLN A 346 8.24 0.23 17.98
N ARG A 347 7.98 -1.05 18.21
CA ARG A 347 7.86 -2.05 17.14
C ARG A 347 6.39 -2.34 16.85
N TYR A 348 6.03 -2.24 15.58
CA TYR A 348 4.71 -2.60 15.07
C TYR A 348 4.86 -3.86 14.22
N ARG A 349 4.16 -4.93 14.59
CA ARG A 349 4.19 -6.20 13.84
C ARG A 349 2.80 -6.53 13.30
N ALA A 350 2.77 -7.10 12.11
CA ALA A 350 1.56 -7.66 11.51
C ALA A 350 1.88 -8.93 10.74
N GLU A 351 0.97 -9.90 10.84
CA GLU A 351 0.84 -11.01 9.90
C GLU A 351 -0.17 -10.54 8.86
N VAL A 352 0.20 -10.59 7.59
CA VAL A 352 -0.59 -10.07 6.48
C VAL A 352 -0.88 -11.17 5.47
N SER A 353 -2.10 -11.18 4.94
CA SER A 353 -2.56 -12.11 3.92
C SER A 353 -3.20 -11.36 2.75
N GLU A 354 -3.66 -12.08 1.72
CA GLU A 354 -4.36 -11.52 0.56
C GLU A 354 -5.40 -10.44 0.93
N ASP A 355 -5.42 -9.37 0.14
CA ASP A 355 -6.24 -8.14 0.28
C ASP A 355 -5.91 -7.25 1.49
N ASP A 356 -5.03 -7.67 2.41
CA ASP A 356 -4.63 -6.81 3.53
C ASP A 356 -3.86 -5.58 3.04
N VAL A 357 -4.10 -4.45 3.72
CA VAL A 357 -3.39 -3.19 3.46
C VAL A 357 -2.47 -2.86 4.63
N PHE A 358 -1.25 -2.44 4.34
CA PHE A 358 -0.29 -1.98 5.35
C PHE A 358 0.31 -0.63 4.95
N VAL A 359 0.35 0.33 5.87
CA VAL A 359 0.94 1.66 5.64
C VAL A 359 2.32 1.74 6.26
N ILE A 360 3.30 2.17 5.48
CA ILE A 360 4.68 2.41 5.92
C ILE A 360 4.91 3.93 5.83
N PRO A 361 4.92 4.65 6.96
CA PRO A 361 5.23 6.07 6.96
C PRO A 361 6.63 6.37 6.40
N ALA A 362 6.80 7.57 5.86
CA ALA A 362 8.11 8.04 5.43
C ALA A 362 9.12 8.01 6.59
N ALA A 363 10.36 7.64 6.28
CA ALA A 363 11.48 7.46 7.20
C ALA A 363 11.35 6.35 8.26
N TYR A 364 10.29 5.55 8.26
CA TYR A 364 10.15 4.43 9.21
C TYR A 364 10.84 3.19 8.64
N PRO A 365 11.80 2.58 9.37
CA PRO A 365 12.39 1.31 8.96
C PRO A 365 11.36 0.19 8.94
N VAL A 366 11.41 -0.62 7.89
CA VAL A 366 10.53 -1.76 7.67
C VAL A 366 11.30 -2.95 7.14
N ALA A 367 10.91 -4.15 7.57
CA ALA A 367 11.33 -5.42 7.00
C ALA A 367 10.11 -6.30 6.73
N ILE A 368 10.16 -7.10 5.67
CA ILE A 368 9.06 -7.97 5.25
C ILE A 368 9.61 -9.38 5.08
N ASN A 369 9.06 -10.34 5.81
CA ASN A 369 9.43 -11.75 5.75
C ASN A 369 8.30 -12.56 5.10
N ALA A 370 8.55 -13.14 3.93
CA ALA A 370 7.57 -13.92 3.19
C ALA A 370 7.42 -15.33 3.79
N THR A 371 6.23 -15.64 4.32
CA THR A 371 5.92 -16.96 4.90
C THR A 371 5.35 -17.94 3.88
N SER A 372 4.95 -17.46 2.72
CA SER A 372 4.69 -18.23 1.50
C SER A 372 5.34 -17.51 0.31
N ASN A 373 5.22 -18.03 -0.91
CA ASN A 373 5.44 -17.18 -2.09
C ASN A 373 4.48 -15.99 -1.99
N LEU A 374 5.01 -14.79 -2.18
CA LEU A 374 4.34 -13.54 -1.89
C LEU A 374 4.45 -12.60 -3.09
N ASN A 375 3.31 -12.04 -3.49
CA ASN A 375 3.26 -10.86 -4.33
C ASN A 375 2.51 -9.74 -3.60
N PHE A 376 3.09 -8.55 -3.55
CA PHE A 376 2.38 -7.36 -3.10
C PHE A 376 2.57 -6.20 -4.07
N PHE A 377 1.60 -5.30 -4.05
CA PHE A 377 1.61 -4.06 -4.80
C PHE A 377 1.70 -2.88 -3.83
N ALA A 378 2.29 -1.76 -4.25
CA ALA A 378 2.39 -0.58 -3.40
C ALA A 378 2.21 0.73 -4.17
N PHE A 379 1.48 1.66 -3.56
CA PHE A 379 1.43 3.08 -3.93
C PHE A 379 2.36 3.87 -3.01
N GLY A 380 3.35 4.55 -3.56
CA GLY A 380 4.19 5.49 -2.82
C GLY A 380 3.69 6.91 -3.02
N ILE A 381 3.14 7.53 -1.98
CA ILE A 381 2.68 8.92 -1.96
C ILE A 381 3.85 9.86 -1.68
N ASN A 382 3.85 11.06 -2.25
CA ASN A 382 4.96 12.04 -2.12
C ASN A 382 6.26 11.44 -2.68
N ALA A 383 6.18 10.91 -3.90
CA ALA A 383 7.18 10.04 -4.49
C ALA A 383 8.35 10.76 -5.16
N GLU A 384 8.19 12.02 -5.54
CA GLU A 384 9.20 12.76 -6.30
C GLU A 384 10.51 12.80 -5.52
N ASN A 385 11.59 12.31 -6.12
CA ASN A 385 12.93 12.23 -5.52
C ASN A 385 13.01 11.34 -4.26
N ASN A 386 12.06 10.44 -4.03
CA ASN A 386 12.20 9.44 -2.98
C ASN A 386 13.41 8.53 -3.22
N GLN A 387 14.21 8.34 -2.19
CA GLN A 387 15.28 7.35 -2.07
C GLN A 387 14.87 6.23 -1.12
N ARG A 388 15.27 5.00 -1.45
CA ARG A 388 15.12 3.83 -0.58
C ARG A 388 16.48 3.49 0.01
N ASN A 389 16.58 3.57 1.33
CA ASN A 389 17.83 3.40 2.06
C ASN A 389 17.78 2.05 2.78
N PHE A 390 18.62 1.10 2.37
CA PHE A 390 18.74 -0.18 3.06
C PHE A 390 19.64 -0.02 4.28
N LEU A 391 19.39 -0.81 5.33
CA LEU A 391 20.15 -0.80 6.59
C LEU A 391 21.04 -2.03 6.75
N ALA A 392 21.01 -2.93 5.76
CA ALA A 392 21.76 -4.17 5.71
C ALA A 392 21.96 -4.59 4.26
N GLY A 393 22.87 -5.53 4.04
CA GLY A 393 23.22 -6.03 2.71
C GLY A 393 24.40 -5.29 2.11
N GLU A 394 24.85 -5.77 0.95
CA GLU A 394 26.04 -5.28 0.26
C GLU A 394 25.78 -3.97 -0.50
N LYS A 395 24.61 -3.81 -1.14
CA LYS A 395 24.24 -2.63 -1.94
C LYS A 395 23.19 -1.79 -1.25
N ASP A 396 23.26 -0.47 -1.50
CA ASP A 396 22.33 0.56 -1.01
C ASP A 396 22.22 0.63 0.53
N ASN A 397 23.16 0.00 1.23
CA ASN A 397 23.22 -0.02 2.68
C ASN A 397 23.83 1.28 3.20
N VAL A 398 23.02 2.14 3.81
CA VAL A 398 23.49 3.46 4.25
C VAL A 398 24.42 3.38 5.46
N ILE A 399 24.41 2.28 6.22
CA ILE A 399 25.32 2.10 7.36
C ILE A 399 26.75 1.87 6.88
N SER A 400 26.95 1.17 5.75
CA SER A 400 28.28 0.94 5.19
C SER A 400 28.93 2.18 4.58
N GLU A 401 28.16 3.25 4.37
CA GLU A 401 28.66 4.54 3.87
C GLU A 401 29.10 5.49 5.00
N ILE A 402 28.90 5.10 6.27
CA ILE A 402 29.29 5.91 7.43
C ILE A 402 30.80 5.70 7.71
N PRO A 403 31.60 6.78 7.86
CA PRO A 403 33.01 6.66 8.20
C PRO A 403 33.26 5.89 9.49
N THR A 404 34.33 5.10 9.53
CA THR A 404 34.70 4.24 10.67
C THR A 404 34.75 5.04 11.99
N GLU A 405 35.29 6.25 11.96
CA GLU A 405 35.43 7.12 13.13
C GLU A 405 34.08 7.58 13.69
N VAL A 406 33.06 7.65 12.83
CA VAL A 406 31.69 7.95 13.26
C VAL A 406 31.04 6.69 13.82
N LEU A 407 31.28 5.52 13.21
CA LEU A 407 30.79 4.23 13.73
C LEU A 407 31.35 3.91 15.13
N ASP A 408 32.61 4.26 15.39
CA ASP A 408 33.27 4.16 16.71
C ASP A 408 32.51 4.92 17.81
N LEU A 409 31.89 6.05 17.45
CA LEU A 409 31.13 6.89 18.39
C LEU A 409 29.65 6.49 18.45
N ALA A 410 29.11 5.98 17.35
CA ALA A 410 27.69 5.64 17.21
C ALA A 410 27.33 4.31 17.90
N PHE A 411 28.25 3.36 17.96
CA PHE A 411 28.00 2.01 18.48
C PHE A 411 28.93 1.65 19.64
N PRO A 412 28.52 0.71 20.54
CA PRO A 412 29.37 0.30 21.66
C PRO A 412 30.65 -0.46 21.27
N ALA A 413 30.69 -1.02 20.06
CA ALA A 413 31.83 -1.76 19.55
C ALA A 413 32.73 -0.85 18.69
N PRO A 414 34.04 -1.14 18.59
CA PRO A 414 34.93 -0.43 17.66
C PRO A 414 34.38 -0.46 16.22
N GLY A 415 34.52 0.65 15.50
CA GLY A 415 34.02 0.89 14.15
C GLY A 415 34.48 -0.18 13.16
N GLU A 416 35.74 -0.60 13.21
CA GLU A 416 36.25 -1.70 12.38
C GLU A 416 35.47 -3.02 12.59
N LYS A 417 35.01 -3.29 13.83
CA LYS A 417 34.16 -4.45 14.12
C LYS A 417 32.74 -4.26 13.60
N VAL A 418 32.22 -3.03 13.67
CA VAL A 418 30.89 -2.68 13.11
C VAL A 418 30.90 -2.86 11.60
N GLU A 419 31.89 -2.31 10.90
CA GLU A 419 32.04 -2.46 9.44
C GLU A 419 32.13 -3.93 9.04
N LYS A 420 32.97 -4.70 9.73
CA LYS A 420 33.11 -6.14 9.49
C LYS A 420 31.80 -6.90 9.70
N LEU A 421 30.97 -6.50 10.67
CA LEU A 421 29.66 -7.09 10.90
C LEU A 421 28.68 -6.72 9.79
N VAL A 422 28.61 -5.44 9.42
CA VAL A 422 27.71 -4.92 8.37
C VAL A 422 28.01 -5.56 7.02
N GLN A 423 29.29 -5.78 6.70
CA GLN A 423 29.75 -6.40 5.46
C GLN A 423 29.60 -7.94 5.43
N LYS A 424 29.16 -8.57 6.54
CA LYS A 424 29.03 -10.04 6.61
C LYS A 424 27.92 -10.58 5.69
N GLN A 425 26.87 -9.79 5.45
CA GLN A 425 25.80 -10.15 4.52
C GLN A 425 26.23 -9.82 3.09
N SER A 426 26.55 -10.86 2.31
CA SER A 426 27.00 -10.72 0.91
C SER A 426 25.88 -10.58 -0.12
N THR A 427 24.62 -10.73 0.29
CA THR A 427 23.47 -10.54 -0.59
C THR A 427 22.84 -9.16 -0.36
N SER A 428 22.22 -8.59 -1.39
CA SER A 428 21.54 -7.29 -1.32
C SER A 428 20.03 -7.43 -1.47
N HIS A 429 19.29 -6.49 -0.85
CA HIS A 429 17.84 -6.30 -0.97
C HIS A 429 16.98 -7.44 -0.41
N PHE A 430 17.05 -8.62 -1.02
CA PHE A 430 16.33 -9.83 -0.59
C PHE A 430 17.31 -10.90 -0.14
N VAL A 431 17.08 -11.52 1.02
CA VAL A 431 17.97 -12.55 1.57
C VAL A 431 17.17 -13.74 2.07
N ASP A 432 17.87 -14.81 2.45
CA ASP A 432 17.27 -15.94 3.16
C ASP A 432 16.86 -15.50 4.58
N ALA A 433 15.61 -15.72 4.96
CA ALA A 433 15.09 -15.43 6.30
C ALA A 433 15.49 -16.52 7.32
N GLN A 434 16.01 -17.67 6.87
CA GLN A 434 16.42 -18.81 7.69
C GLN A 434 17.93 -19.06 7.60
N PRO A 435 18.77 -18.33 8.35
CA PRO A 435 20.16 -18.73 8.49
C PRO A 435 20.25 -20.10 9.19
N GLU A 436 21.22 -20.93 8.75
CA GLU A 436 21.45 -22.36 9.06
C GLU A 436 21.34 -22.82 10.54
N GLU A 437 21.21 -21.91 11.51
CA GLU A 437 21.07 -22.24 12.94
C GLU A 437 19.67 -22.75 13.31
N GLN A 438 18.58 -22.32 12.65
CA GLN A 438 17.23 -22.84 12.92
C GLN A 438 17.02 -24.28 12.44
N GLN A 439 17.77 -24.74 11.43
CA GLN A 439 17.71 -26.13 10.98
C GLN A 439 18.41 -27.11 11.95
N ARG A 440 19.23 -26.62 12.89
CA ARG A 440 19.90 -27.48 13.89
C ARG A 440 19.02 -27.81 15.10
N GLU A 441 18.00 -27.00 15.39
CA GLU A 441 17.07 -27.26 16.49
C GLU A 441 15.93 -28.23 16.10
N GLU A 442 15.68 -28.43 14.81
CA GLU A 442 14.77 -29.47 14.30
C GLU A 442 15.51 -30.71 13.76
N GLY A 443 16.34 -31.31 14.62
CA GLY A 443 16.91 -32.64 14.39
C GLY A 443 15.87 -33.78 14.54
N PRO A 444 16.03 -34.91 13.84
CA PRO A 444 14.95 -35.85 13.53
C PRO A 444 14.44 -36.60 14.77
N LYS A 445 13.11 -36.55 15.00
CA LYS A 445 12.43 -37.50 15.90
C LYS A 445 12.72 -38.92 15.43
N GLY A 446 13.58 -39.62 16.18
CA GLY A 446 14.06 -40.95 15.87
C GLY A 446 12.92 -41.94 15.62
N ARG A 447 12.95 -42.60 14.46
CA ARG A 447 12.25 -43.87 14.23
C ARG A 447 12.86 -44.91 15.16
N LYS A 448 12.21 -45.20 16.28
CA LYS A 448 12.40 -46.48 16.98
C LYS A 448 11.76 -47.57 16.13
N GLY A 449 12.60 -48.37 15.49
CA GLY A 449 12.19 -49.62 14.86
C GLY A 449 11.67 -50.59 15.92
N HIS A 450 10.48 -51.12 15.69
CA HIS A 450 10.02 -52.33 16.35
C HIS A 450 10.65 -53.52 15.61
N PHE A 451 11.57 -54.22 16.26
CA PHE A 451 11.87 -55.61 15.91
C PHE A 451 10.87 -56.49 16.67
N VAL A 452 10.20 -57.38 15.93
CA VAL A 452 9.42 -58.50 16.47
C VAL A 452 10.07 -59.77 15.92
N TYR A 453 10.53 -60.63 16.81
CA TYR A 453 10.51 -62.08 16.64
C TYR A 453 9.62 -62.65 17.74
#